data_AF-A0A951DU51-F1
#
_entry.id   AF-A0A951DU51-F1
#
_cell.length_a   1.000
_cell.length_b   1.000
_cell.length_c   1.000
_cell.angle_alpha   90.00
_cell.angle_beta   90.00
_cell.angle_gamma   90.00
#
_symmetry.space_group_name_H-M   'P 1'
#
loop_
_entity.id
_entity.type
_entity.pdbx_description
1 polymer ?
#
loop_
_entity_poly.entity_id
_entity_poly.type
_entity_poly.pdbx_seq_one_letter_code
_entity_poly.pdbx_strand_id
1 'polypeptide(L)' 'VWGYNSSVSTHTLETHIYRLRQKIEMGAEAAKMIVTDQGGYKLII' A
#
# COMPACT_ATOMS: atom_id res chain seq x y z
N VAL A 1 -0.02 13.19 -3.74
CA VAL A 1 -0.63 12.56 -2.54
C VAL A 1 -2.15 12.48 -2.65
N TRP A 2 -2.84 13.43 -3.28
CA TRP A 2 -4.04 13.15 -4.08
C TRP A 2 -3.77 13.57 -5.52
N GLY A 3 -4.04 12.69 -6.50
CA GLY A 3 -4.08 13.07 -7.91
C GLY A 3 -2.81 12.92 -8.76
N TYR A 4 -1.88 12.00 -8.45
CA TYR A 4 -0.74 11.76 -9.35
C TYR A 4 -0.71 10.34 -9.90
N ASN A 5 -1.17 10.29 -11.16
CA ASN A 5 -0.58 9.60 -12.28
C ASN A 5 -0.49 8.06 -12.19
N SER A 6 -1.37 7.42 -12.96
CA SER A 6 -1.35 6.01 -13.37
C SER A 6 -0.04 5.53 -14.02
N SER A 7 0.98 6.40 -14.16
CA SER A 7 2.32 6.11 -14.65
C SER A 7 3.41 6.16 -13.58
N VAL A 8 3.07 6.08 -12.29
CA VAL A 8 4.08 5.73 -11.28
C VAL A 8 4.62 4.34 -11.63
N SER A 9 5.93 4.28 -11.90
CA SER A 9 6.66 3.03 -12.11
C SER A 9 6.37 2.07 -10.95
N THR A 10 5.72 0.95 -11.29
CA THR A 10 5.19 -0.05 -10.36
C THR A 10 6.17 -0.41 -9.24
N HIS A 11 7.46 -0.52 -9.57
CA HIS A 11 8.52 -0.92 -8.64
C HIS A 11 8.74 0.07 -7.48
N THR A 12 8.59 1.37 -7.71
CA THR A 12 8.73 2.37 -6.64
C THR A 12 7.50 2.35 -5.73
N LEU A 13 6.30 2.23 -6.30
CA LEU A 13 5.06 2.13 -5.53
C LEU A 13 5.03 0.87 -4.66
N GLU A 14 5.38 -0.27 -5.23
CA GLU A 14 5.48 -1.56 -4.56
C GLU A 14 6.44 -1.47 -3.37
N THR A 15 7.61 -0.85 -3.55
CA THR A 15 8.58 -0.66 -2.47
C THR A 15 8.02 0.21 -1.33
N HIS A 16 7.27 1.28 -1.67
CA HIS A 16 6.66 2.13 -0.64
C HIS A 16 5.54 1.42 0.10
N ILE A 17 4.68 0.69 -0.61
CA ILE A 17 3.61 -0.12 0.02
C ILE A 17 4.21 -1.21 0.91
N TYR A 18 5.27 -1.88 0.47
CA TYR A 18 6.01 -2.86 1.27
C TYR A 18 6.51 -2.23 2.58
N ARG A 19 7.20 -1.09 2.51
CA ARG A 19 7.69 -0.38 3.71
C ARG A 19 6.56 0.10 4.61
N LEU A 20 5.42 0.47 4.04
CA LEU A 20 4.26 0.91 4.82
C LEU A 20 3.63 -0.26 5.58
N ARG A 21 3.43 -1.42 4.94
CA ARG A 21 2.98 -2.65 5.60
C ARG A 21 3.90 -3.05 6.75
N GLN A 22 5.21 -2.95 6.55
CA GLN A 22 6.18 -3.20 7.62
C GLN A 22 6.04 -2.25 8.82
N LYS A 23 5.49 -1.04 8.65
CA LYS A 23 5.31 -0.10 9.77
C LYS A 23 3.97 -0.25 10.48
N ILE A 24 2.90 -0.57 9.74
CA ILE A 24 1.53 -0.52 10.27
C ILE A 24 0.88 -1.91 10.43
N GLU A 25 1.37 -2.92 9.72
CA GLU A 25 0.89 -4.31 9.78
C GLU A 25 1.90 -5.23 10.48
N MET A 26 2.87 -4.67 11.22
CA MET A 26 3.81 -5.46 12.01
C MET A 26 3.18 -5.90 13.33
N GLY A 27 2.94 -7.20 13.46
CA GLY A 27 2.43 -7.83 14.69
C GLY A 27 1.36 -8.86 14.37
N ALA A 28 1.27 -9.93 15.15
CA ALA A 28 0.28 -10.99 14.94
C ALA A 28 -1.18 -10.49 15.06
N GLU A 29 -1.40 -9.40 15.79
CA GLU A 29 -2.70 -8.74 15.94
C GLU A 29 -2.90 -7.54 15.00
N ALA A 30 -1.90 -7.20 14.18
CA ALA A 30 -2.02 -6.09 13.26
C ALA A 30 -2.91 -6.48 12.09
N ALA A 31 -4.06 -5.82 11.97
CA ALA A 31 -4.99 -6.03 10.87
C ALA A 31 -4.32 -5.65 9.54
N LYS A 32 -4.56 -6.44 8.49
CA LYS A 32 -4.17 -6.05 7.12
C LYS A 32 -5.05 -4.89 6.66
N MET A 33 -4.50 -3.69 6.75
CA MET A 33 -5.16 -2.44 6.38
C MET A 33 -4.98 -2.08 4.91
N ILE A 34 -3.97 -2.64 4.22
CA ILE A 34 -3.70 -2.33 2.81
C ILE A 34 -4.08 -3.51 1.92
N VAL A 35 -5.14 -3.33 1.13
CA VAL A 35 -5.62 -4.29 0.14
C VAL A 35 -5.28 -3.85 -1.28
N THR A 36 -4.95 -4.81 -2.13
CA THR A 36 -4.72 -4.57 -3.56
C THR A 36 -6.06 -4.75 -4.29
N ASP A 37 -6.50 -3.74 -5.02
CA ASP A 37 -7.78 -3.73 -5.75
C ASP A 37 -7.63 -3.06 -7.11
N GLN A 38 -8.23 -3.65 -8.15
CA GLN A 38 -8.24 -3.19 -9.56
C GLN A 38 -7.04 -2.34 -10.03
N GLY A 39 -5.81 -2.83 -9.83
CA GLY A 39 -4.59 -2.16 -10.30
C GLY A 39 -4.01 -1.10 -9.36
N GLY A 40 -4.50 -1.00 -8.13
CA GLY A 40 -4.02 -0.08 -7.11
C GLY A 40 -4.07 -0.65 -5.69
N TYR A 41 -3.91 0.23 -4.72
CA TYR A 41 -3.94 -0.09 -3.30
C TYR A 41 -5.01 0.75 -2.61
N LYS A 42 -5.79 0.12 -1.74
CA LYS A 42 -6.83 0.75 -0.95
C LYS A 42 -6.55 0.51 0.53
N LEU A 43 -6.79 1.54 1.32
CA LEU A 43 -6.77 1.44 2.78
C LEU A 43 -8.18 1.06 3.25
N ILE A 44 -8.26 0.02 4.07
CA ILE A 44 -9.46 -0.35 4.81
C ILE A 44 -9.19 -0.08 6.29
N ILE A 45 -10.13 0.63 6.92
CA ILE A 45 -10.13 1.00 8.34
C ILE A 45 -11.37 0.40 8.99
#